data_AF-A0AAD6WUZ6-F1
#
_entry.id   AF-A0AAD6WUZ6-F1
#
_cell.length_a   1.000
_cell.length_b   1.000
_cell.length_c   1.000
_cell.angle_alpha   90.00
_cell.angle_beta   90.00
_cell.angle_gamma   90.00
#
_symmetry.space_group_name_H-M   'P 1'
#
loop_
_entity.id
_entity.type
_entity.pdbx_description
1 polymer ?
#
loop_
_entity_poly.entity_id
_entity_poly.type
_entity_poly.pdbx_seq_one_letter_code
_entity_poly.pdbx_strand_id
1 'polypeptide(L)'
;MKRLSSVASTTATTTKAAVAPRTSVSSDCSVGWTPSCLQALYEIPITPAPPVADLFGISGFSNDFANLRDVTGFLKEFRPDLNPNTTFALISVDDGINKQLPGGAGEITIDMQYALGLTNGIPAAFISTGIVANDLFTEFPDQANYLVSSLNPPQTIVHVFSSRESLAPAAVAAFLCNSYAQQTFDD
;
A
#
# COMPACT_ATOMS: atom_id res chain seq x y z
N MET A 1 19.54 -55.20 0.75
CA MET A 1 19.07 -54.54 -0.48
C MET A 1 17.60 -54.19 -0.31
N LYS A 2 17.27 -52.94 0.01
CA LYS A 2 15.89 -52.45 0.17
C LYS A 2 15.72 -51.32 -0.84
N ARG A 3 14.84 -51.51 -1.83
CA ARG A 3 14.63 -50.59 -2.96
C ARG A 3 14.03 -49.27 -2.46
N LEU A 4 14.59 -48.16 -2.93
CA LEU A 4 14.07 -46.80 -2.75
C LEU A 4 12.85 -46.60 -3.67
N SER A 5 11.75 -46.10 -3.12
CA SER A 5 10.55 -45.71 -3.88
C SER A 5 10.74 -44.31 -4.46
N SER A 6 10.49 -44.18 -5.76
CA SER A 6 10.51 -42.93 -6.53
C SER A 6 9.37 -42.00 -6.11
N VAL A 7 9.68 -40.76 -5.72
CA VAL A 7 8.69 -39.68 -5.54
C VAL A 7 8.50 -38.99 -6.89
N ALA A 8 7.26 -38.97 -7.39
CA ALA A 8 6.90 -38.25 -8.61
C ALA A 8 6.93 -36.73 -8.35
N SER A 9 7.63 -36.01 -9.21
CA SER A 9 7.70 -34.55 -9.18
C SER A 9 6.46 -33.99 -9.92
N THR A 10 5.56 -33.34 -9.19
CA THR A 10 4.39 -32.66 -9.76
C THR A 10 4.81 -31.25 -10.13
N THR A 11 4.95 -30.98 -11.43
CA THR A 11 5.25 -29.66 -11.96
C THR A 11 4.03 -28.76 -11.77
N ALA A 12 4.15 -27.72 -10.93
CA ALA A 12 3.14 -26.67 -10.82
C ALA A 12 3.24 -25.76 -12.05
N THR A 13 2.20 -25.73 -12.87
CA THR A 13 2.09 -24.80 -14.00
C THR A 13 1.70 -23.42 -13.47
N THR A 14 2.66 -22.48 -13.45
CA THR A 14 2.38 -21.08 -13.14
C THR A 14 1.66 -20.43 -14.32
N THR A 15 0.35 -20.20 -14.17
CA THR A 15 -0.43 -19.41 -15.14
C THR A 15 -0.06 -17.94 -14.97
N LYS A 16 0.58 -17.35 -15.98
CA LYS A 16 0.91 -15.92 -16.01
C LYS A 16 -0.40 -15.12 -16.04
N ALA A 17 -0.55 -14.14 -15.14
CA ALA A 17 -1.71 -13.24 -15.11
C ALA A 17 -1.90 -12.57 -16.48
N ALA A 18 -3.16 -12.43 -16.90
CA ALA A 18 -3.49 -11.79 -18.17
C ALA A 18 -3.14 -10.31 -18.11
N VAL A 19 -2.13 -9.91 -18.89
CA VAL A 19 -1.75 -8.51 -19.09
C VAL A 19 -2.70 -7.92 -20.14
N ALA A 20 -3.23 -6.72 -19.89
CA ALA A 20 -4.03 -6.01 -20.89
C ALA A 20 -3.18 -5.82 -22.17
N PRO A 21 -3.72 -6.00 -23.38
CA PRO A 21 -2.95 -5.78 -24.60
C PRO A 21 -2.43 -4.34 -24.63
N ARG A 22 -1.23 -4.10 -25.19
CA ARG A 22 -0.76 -2.75 -25.56
C ARG A 22 -1.63 -2.18 -26.68
N THR A 23 -2.90 -1.92 -26.42
CA THR A 23 -3.70 -1.03 -27.24
C THR A 23 -3.16 0.36 -26.97
N SER A 24 -2.96 1.15 -28.03
CA SER A 24 -2.66 2.59 -27.94
C SER A 24 -3.38 3.19 -26.74
N VAL A 25 -2.64 3.84 -25.83
CA VAL A 25 -3.14 4.47 -24.60
C VAL A 25 -4.58 4.89 -24.81
N SER A 26 -5.51 4.22 -24.09
CA SER A 26 -6.95 4.45 -24.24
C SER A 26 -7.21 5.97 -24.24
N SER A 27 -8.16 6.42 -25.05
CA SER A 27 -8.64 7.82 -25.03
C SER A 27 -9.02 8.29 -23.62
N ASP A 28 -9.25 7.37 -22.69
CA ASP A 28 -9.56 7.62 -21.28
C ASP A 28 -8.46 8.37 -20.52
N CYS A 29 -7.19 8.23 -20.88
CA CYS A 29 -6.10 8.96 -20.21
C CYS A 29 -6.12 10.47 -20.48
N SER A 30 -6.88 10.93 -21.47
CA SER A 30 -7.03 12.37 -21.76
C SER A 30 -7.97 13.09 -20.79
N VAL A 31 -8.78 12.34 -20.03
CA VAL A 31 -9.79 12.87 -19.10
C VAL A 31 -9.30 12.85 -17.65
N GLY A 32 -8.26 12.07 -17.34
CA GLY A 32 -7.60 12.05 -16.03
C GLY A 32 -6.74 10.81 -15.81
N TRP A 33 -6.09 10.74 -14.66
CA TRP A 33 -5.25 9.62 -14.22
C TRP A 33 -6.06 8.50 -13.58
N THR A 34 -7.13 8.04 -14.23
CA THR A 34 -8.00 6.99 -13.68
C THR A 34 -7.24 5.65 -13.50
N PRO A 35 -7.71 4.75 -12.61
CA PRO A 35 -7.20 3.39 -12.52
C PRO A 35 -7.10 2.67 -13.86
N SER A 36 -8.12 2.75 -14.72
CA SER A 36 -8.11 2.13 -16.05
C SER A 36 -7.02 2.70 -16.95
N CYS A 37 -6.78 4.02 -16.89
CA CYS A 37 -5.68 4.66 -17.60
C CYS A 37 -4.33 4.13 -17.13
N LEU A 38 -4.09 4.12 -15.81
CA LEU A 38 -2.84 3.64 -15.23
C LEU A 38 -2.60 2.16 -15.54
N GLN A 39 -3.65 1.34 -15.49
CA GLN A 39 -3.58 -0.07 -15.84
C GLN A 39 -3.18 -0.29 -17.29
N ALA A 40 -3.75 0.48 -18.22
CA ALA A 40 -3.39 0.41 -19.63
C ALA A 40 -1.96 0.91 -19.89
N LEU A 41 -1.56 2.02 -19.26
CA LEU A 41 -0.26 2.66 -19.51
C LEU A 41 0.92 1.85 -18.94
N TYR A 42 0.76 1.30 -17.74
CA TYR A 42 1.81 0.57 -17.02
C TYR A 42 1.64 -0.95 -17.07
N GLU A 43 0.72 -1.45 -17.90
CA GLU A 43 0.44 -2.89 -18.04
C GLU A 43 0.07 -3.57 -16.70
N ILE A 44 -0.59 -2.84 -15.80
CA ILE A 44 -1.01 -3.36 -14.49
C ILE A 44 -2.14 -4.37 -14.71
N PRO A 45 -2.01 -5.62 -14.23
CA PRO A 45 -3.06 -6.64 -14.39
C PRO A 45 -4.38 -6.22 -13.75
N ILE A 46 -5.48 -6.43 -14.46
CA ILE A 46 -6.84 -6.23 -13.91
C ILE A 46 -7.33 -7.48 -13.16
N THR A 47 -6.75 -8.64 -13.45
CA THR A 47 -7.09 -9.90 -12.77
C THR A 47 -6.63 -9.84 -11.31
N PRO A 48 -7.40 -10.39 -10.36
CA PRO A 48 -6.96 -10.48 -8.98
C PRO A 48 -5.60 -11.17 -8.88
N ALA A 49 -4.72 -10.62 -8.05
CA ALA A 49 -3.53 -11.31 -7.63
C ALA A 49 -3.92 -12.66 -6.99
N PRO A 50 -3.11 -13.72 -7.16
CA PRO A 50 -3.28 -14.94 -6.39
C PRO A 50 -3.33 -14.59 -4.89
N PRO A 51 -4.01 -15.39 -4.05
CA PRO A 51 -3.94 -15.21 -2.60
C PRO A 51 -2.48 -15.24 -2.15
N VAL A 52 -1.96 -14.07 -1.78
CA VAL A 52 -0.61 -13.88 -1.25
C VAL A 52 -0.72 -13.52 0.22
N ALA A 53 0.34 -13.82 0.98
CA ALA A 53 0.49 -13.35 2.36
C ALA A 53 0.96 -11.89 2.42
N ASP A 54 1.04 -11.21 1.27
CA ASP A 54 1.58 -9.86 1.16
C ASP A 54 0.53 -8.82 1.53
N LEU A 55 0.95 -7.85 2.33
CA LEU A 55 0.20 -6.69 2.77
C LEU A 55 0.90 -5.43 2.25
N PHE A 56 0.12 -4.56 1.62
CA PHE A 56 0.57 -3.26 1.14
C PHE A 56 0.19 -2.18 2.16
N GLY A 57 1.15 -1.43 2.70
CA GLY A 57 0.95 -0.39 3.70
C GLY A 57 1.07 1.02 3.14
N ILE A 58 0.16 1.91 3.52
CA ILE A 58 0.26 3.36 3.27
C ILE A 58 0.49 4.08 4.60
N SER A 59 1.54 4.89 4.65
CA SER A 59 1.91 5.65 5.84
C SER A 59 1.07 6.91 6.02
N GLY A 60 0.48 7.06 7.20
CA GLY A 60 -0.27 8.23 7.65
C GLY A 60 0.39 8.98 8.78
N PHE A 61 0.40 10.30 8.64
CA PHE A 61 0.96 11.24 9.61
C PHE A 61 0.04 12.45 9.77
N SER A 62 0.34 13.30 10.75
CA SER A 62 -0.32 14.60 10.96
C SER A 62 -1.84 14.54 11.12
N ASN A 63 -2.38 13.43 11.63
CA ASN A 63 -3.82 13.17 11.73
C ASN A 63 -4.57 13.31 10.39
N ASP A 64 -3.91 13.02 9.27
CA ASP A 64 -4.62 12.82 8.03
C ASP A 64 -5.27 11.44 7.99
N PHE A 65 -6.47 11.33 7.42
CA PHE A 65 -7.33 10.16 7.59
C PHE A 65 -7.86 9.61 6.26
N ALA A 66 -8.01 8.29 6.21
CA ALA A 66 -8.64 7.59 5.10
C ALA A 66 -10.17 7.57 5.28
N ASN A 67 -10.94 7.93 4.27
CA ASN A 67 -12.40 7.91 4.31
C ASN A 67 -12.98 6.76 3.49
N LEU A 68 -13.59 5.77 4.16
CA LEU A 68 -14.16 4.58 3.52
C LEU A 68 -15.37 4.88 2.63
N ARG A 69 -16.15 5.93 2.95
CA ARG A 69 -17.28 6.34 2.10
C ARG A 69 -16.77 6.84 0.75
N ASP A 70 -15.71 7.63 0.77
CA ASP A 70 -15.12 8.20 -0.45
C ASP A 70 -14.35 7.11 -1.23
N VAL A 71 -13.69 6.15 -0.56
CA VAL A 71 -13.14 4.93 -1.20
C VAL A 71 -14.24 4.11 -1.88
N THR A 72 -15.36 3.89 -1.20
CA THR A 72 -16.51 3.15 -1.76
C THR A 72 -17.05 3.85 -3.01
N GLY A 73 -17.17 5.18 -2.97
CA GLY A 73 -17.58 5.99 -4.12
C GLY A 73 -16.62 5.85 -5.29
N PHE A 74 -15.32 5.99 -5.03
CA PHE A 74 -14.27 5.84 -6.02
C PHE A 74 -14.29 4.47 -6.70
N LEU A 75 -14.41 3.37 -5.94
CA LEU A 75 -14.47 2.03 -6.52
C LEU A 75 -15.71 1.83 -7.38
N LYS A 76 -16.88 2.35 -6.97
CA LYS A 76 -18.10 2.29 -7.79
C LYS A 76 -17.95 3.01 -9.12
N GLU A 77 -17.24 4.13 -9.13
CA GLU A 77 -17.08 4.97 -10.32
C GLU A 77 -15.97 4.46 -11.25
N PHE A 78 -14.79 4.17 -10.70
CA PHE A 78 -13.58 3.94 -11.48
C PHE A 78 -13.13 2.47 -11.54
N ARG A 79 -13.65 1.60 -10.67
CA ARG A 79 -13.38 0.16 -10.65
C ARG A 79 -14.67 -0.65 -10.43
N PRO A 80 -15.69 -0.51 -11.29
CA PRO A 80 -16.97 -1.21 -11.14
C PRO A 80 -16.85 -2.74 -11.25
N ASP A 81 -15.69 -3.24 -11.69
CA ASP A 81 -15.31 -4.64 -11.69
C ASP A 81 -14.88 -5.17 -10.30
N LEU A 82 -14.62 -4.29 -9.34
CA LEU A 82 -14.26 -4.64 -7.96
C LEU A 82 -15.47 -4.58 -7.02
N ASN A 83 -15.36 -5.27 -5.88
CA ASN A 83 -16.31 -5.11 -4.79
C ASN A 83 -16.19 -3.69 -4.21
N PRO A 84 -17.23 -2.84 -4.27
CA PRO A 84 -17.15 -1.48 -3.76
C PRO A 84 -17.01 -1.40 -2.24
N ASN A 85 -17.28 -2.50 -1.52
CA ASN A 85 -17.08 -2.59 -0.07
C ASN A 85 -15.68 -3.08 0.31
N THR A 86 -14.74 -3.10 -0.64
CA THR A 86 -13.32 -3.39 -0.36
C THR A 86 -12.81 -2.37 0.66
N THR A 87 -12.12 -2.87 1.68
CA THR A 87 -11.61 -2.09 2.82
C THR A 87 -10.12 -2.30 2.99
N PHE A 88 -9.52 -1.51 3.87
CA PHE A 88 -8.16 -1.65 4.35
C PHE A 88 -8.15 -1.93 5.85
N ALA A 89 -7.06 -2.51 6.34
CA ALA A 89 -6.79 -2.65 7.77
C ALA A 89 -6.28 -1.33 8.35
N LEU A 90 -6.53 -1.07 9.64
CA LEU A 90 -5.87 0.01 10.38
C LEU A 90 -4.73 -0.58 11.20
N ILE A 91 -3.52 -0.07 10.98
CA ILE A 91 -2.37 -0.27 11.86
C ILE A 91 -2.20 1.04 12.64
N SER A 92 -2.32 0.96 13.96
CA SER A 92 -2.15 2.10 14.87
C SER A 92 -0.73 2.09 15.43
N VAL A 93 0.00 3.17 15.21
CA VAL A 93 1.33 3.42 15.79
C VAL A 93 1.19 4.61 16.73
N ASP A 94 1.69 4.46 17.96
CA ASP A 94 1.66 5.49 19.00
C ASP A 94 0.28 6.16 19.15
N ASP A 95 -0.77 5.36 19.38
CA ASP A 95 -2.16 5.81 19.50
C ASP A 95 -2.74 6.50 18.24
N GLY A 96 -2.16 6.27 17.06
CA GLY A 96 -2.71 6.70 15.78
C GLY A 96 -4.13 6.19 15.53
N ILE A 97 -4.97 7.01 14.90
CA ILE A 97 -6.40 6.74 14.69
C ILE A 97 -6.83 6.99 13.25
N ASN A 98 -8.03 6.53 12.88
CA ASN A 98 -8.62 6.85 11.58
C ASN A 98 -10.06 7.34 11.72
N LYS A 99 -10.27 8.66 11.83
CA LYS A 99 -11.61 9.24 11.97
C LYS A 99 -12.32 9.30 10.61
N GLN A 100 -13.51 8.72 10.53
CA GLN A 100 -14.39 8.77 9.34
C GLN A 100 -15.19 10.09 9.30
N LEU A 101 -14.51 11.23 9.20
CA LEU A 101 -15.13 12.56 9.28
C LEU A 101 -15.98 12.87 8.02
N PRO A 102 -17.18 13.48 8.17
CA PRO A 102 -17.97 13.97 7.04
C PRO A 102 -17.36 15.28 6.52
N GLY A 103 -16.86 15.31 5.28
CA GLY A 103 -16.32 16.56 4.73
C GLY A 103 -15.27 16.44 3.63
N GLY A 104 -14.74 15.24 3.38
CA GLY A 104 -13.94 14.96 2.19
C GLY A 104 -12.50 14.58 2.48
N ALA A 105 -12.04 13.66 1.64
CA ALA A 105 -10.70 13.16 1.43
C ALA A 105 -9.56 14.12 1.78
N GLY A 106 -8.74 13.74 2.76
CA GLY A 106 -7.34 14.16 2.82
C GLY A 106 -6.47 13.31 1.90
N GLU A 107 -5.16 13.56 1.89
CA GLU A 107 -4.19 12.89 1.02
C GLU A 107 -4.31 11.36 1.16
N ILE A 108 -4.40 10.90 2.41
CA ILE A 108 -4.54 9.48 2.75
C ILE A 108 -5.78 8.83 2.11
N THR A 109 -6.88 9.55 1.93
CA THR A 109 -8.05 8.98 1.26
C THR A 109 -7.76 8.72 -0.22
N ILE A 110 -7.05 9.64 -0.88
CA ILE A 110 -6.66 9.49 -2.28
C ILE A 110 -5.67 8.33 -2.42
N ASP A 111 -4.67 8.24 -1.53
CA ASP A 111 -3.71 7.14 -1.55
C ASP A 111 -4.41 5.78 -1.41
N MET A 112 -5.36 5.68 -0.47
CA MET A 112 -6.12 4.44 -0.28
C MET A 112 -7.05 4.13 -1.46
N GLN A 113 -7.62 5.14 -2.13
CA GLN A 113 -8.41 4.96 -3.35
C GLN A 113 -7.56 4.33 -4.46
N TYR A 114 -6.35 4.86 -4.69
CA TYR A 114 -5.46 4.33 -5.74
C TYR A 114 -4.84 2.99 -5.36
N ALA A 115 -4.46 2.78 -4.10
CA ALA A 115 -3.98 1.49 -3.64
C ALA A 115 -5.04 0.40 -3.91
N LEU A 116 -6.23 0.53 -3.33
CA LEU A 116 -7.31 -0.45 -3.52
C LEU A 116 -7.79 -0.52 -4.97
N GLY A 117 -7.74 0.60 -5.68
CA GLY A 117 -8.11 0.71 -7.09
C GLY A 117 -7.10 0.15 -8.07
N LEU A 118 -5.87 -0.20 -7.65
CA LEU A 118 -4.83 -0.74 -8.52
C LEU A 118 -4.34 -2.13 -8.07
N THR A 119 -4.39 -2.44 -6.77
CA THR A 119 -3.87 -3.69 -6.20
C THR A 119 -4.97 -4.74 -6.03
N ASN A 120 -5.61 -5.15 -7.13
CA ASN A 120 -6.72 -6.12 -7.10
C ASN A 120 -6.28 -7.44 -6.43
N GLY A 121 -6.93 -7.82 -5.34
CA GLY A 121 -6.65 -9.07 -4.62
C GLY A 121 -5.51 -9.01 -3.60
N ILE A 122 -4.79 -7.88 -3.50
CA ILE A 122 -3.75 -7.67 -2.47
C ILE A 122 -4.36 -6.85 -1.32
N PRO A 123 -4.34 -7.36 -0.08
CA PRO A 123 -4.76 -6.60 1.10
C PRO A 123 -3.96 -5.30 1.27
N ALA A 124 -4.64 -4.23 1.69
CA ALA A 124 -4.00 -2.96 2.03
C ALA A 124 -4.21 -2.60 3.52
N ALA A 125 -3.25 -1.87 4.09
CA ALA A 125 -3.30 -1.31 5.42
C ALA A 125 -3.01 0.19 5.39
N PHE A 126 -3.79 0.95 6.17
CA PHE A 126 -3.48 2.32 6.54
C PHE A 126 -2.72 2.31 7.87
N ILE A 127 -1.48 2.81 7.86
CA ILE A 127 -0.61 2.89 9.04
C ILE A 127 -0.73 4.31 9.60
N SER A 128 -1.61 4.52 10.57
CA SER A 128 -1.77 5.81 11.22
C SER A 128 -0.79 5.94 12.38
N THR A 129 0.05 6.98 12.34
CA THR A 129 0.89 7.38 13.47
C THR A 129 0.20 8.47 14.27
N GLY A 130 0.20 8.35 15.59
CA GLY A 130 -0.33 9.37 16.48
C GLY A 130 0.49 10.65 16.44
N ILE A 131 -0.18 11.76 16.77
CA ILE A 131 0.41 13.08 16.68
C ILE A 131 1.01 13.51 18.01
N VAL A 132 2.27 13.95 17.98
CA VAL A 132 2.92 14.60 19.12
C VAL A 132 3.35 16.00 18.68
N ALA A 133 2.70 17.02 19.24
CA ALA A 133 3.01 18.43 19.00
C ALA A 133 3.07 18.88 17.52
N ASN A 134 2.43 18.14 16.60
CA ASN A 134 2.50 18.34 15.14
C ASN A 134 3.95 18.30 14.60
N ASP A 135 4.78 17.40 15.13
CA ASP A 135 6.18 17.26 14.73
C ASP A 135 6.42 15.96 13.96
N LEU A 136 6.54 16.06 12.63
CA LEU A 136 6.89 14.94 11.75
C LEU A 136 8.25 14.32 12.11
N PHE A 137 9.17 15.05 12.76
CA PHE A 137 10.45 14.48 13.19
C PHE A 137 10.34 13.61 14.45
N THR A 138 9.17 13.57 15.08
CA THR A 138 8.80 12.57 16.09
C THR A 138 8.01 11.43 15.43
N GLU A 139 7.02 11.76 14.61
CA GLU A 139 6.13 10.76 14.00
C GLU A 139 6.85 9.81 13.02
N PHE A 140 7.81 10.32 12.22
CA PHE A 140 8.57 9.49 11.28
C PHE A 140 9.38 8.40 12.03
N PRO A 141 10.20 8.75 13.05
CA PRO A 141 10.84 7.74 13.89
C PRO A 141 9.90 6.71 14.51
N ASP A 142 8.72 7.11 15.01
CA ASP A 142 7.79 6.18 15.66
C ASP A 142 7.30 5.10 14.69
N GLN A 143 6.93 5.51 13.48
CA GLN A 143 6.52 4.56 12.45
C GLN A 143 7.68 3.70 11.96
N ALA A 144 8.86 4.28 11.75
CA ALA A 144 10.05 3.52 11.36
C ALA A 144 10.42 2.47 12.43
N ASN A 145 10.32 2.84 13.71
CA ASN A 145 10.56 1.93 14.83
C ASN A 145 9.51 0.80 14.89
N TYR A 146 8.23 1.10 14.62
CA TYR A 146 7.21 0.08 14.48
C TYR A 146 7.54 -0.92 13.34
N LEU A 147 7.93 -0.41 12.16
CA LEU A 147 8.21 -1.25 11.00
C LEU A 147 9.38 -2.21 11.24
N VAL A 148 10.46 -1.76 11.89
CA VAL A 148 11.63 -2.61 12.19
C VAL A 148 11.40 -3.59 13.34
N SER A 149 10.47 -3.29 14.26
CA SER A 149 10.20 -4.15 15.42
C SER A 149 9.01 -5.09 15.23
N SER A 150 8.20 -4.89 14.19
CA SER A 150 7.06 -5.74 13.88
C SER A 150 7.52 -7.11 13.40
N LEU A 151 6.86 -8.18 13.88
CA LEU A 151 7.12 -9.55 13.42
C LEU A 151 6.58 -9.81 12.01
N ASN A 152 5.57 -9.06 11.59
CA ASN A 152 4.94 -9.20 10.27
C ASN A 152 4.57 -7.79 9.76
N PRO A 153 5.56 -6.94 9.43
CA PRO A 153 5.29 -5.65 8.81
C PRO A 153 4.68 -5.85 7.42
N PRO A 154 3.95 -4.86 6.87
CA PRO A 154 3.58 -4.88 5.46
C PRO A 154 4.82 -5.01 4.57
N GLN A 155 4.77 -5.90 3.58
CA GLN A 155 5.88 -6.23 2.68
C GLN A 155 6.22 -5.10 1.70
N THR A 156 5.27 -4.20 1.48
CA THR A 156 5.50 -2.97 0.71
C THR A 156 4.92 -1.81 1.48
N ILE A 157 5.71 -0.76 1.65
CA ILE A 157 5.30 0.47 2.31
C ILE A 157 5.40 1.62 1.30
N VAL A 158 4.35 2.43 1.22
CA VAL A 158 4.35 3.68 0.47
C VAL A 158 4.28 4.84 1.46
N HIS A 159 5.33 5.65 1.44
CA HIS A 159 5.41 6.89 2.19
C HIS A 159 4.93 8.05 1.31
N VAL A 160 3.88 8.74 1.76
CA VAL A 160 3.22 9.84 1.03
C VAL A 160 3.41 11.20 1.71
N PHE A 161 4.12 11.22 2.84
CA PHE A 161 4.51 12.44 3.56
C PHE A 161 6.02 12.67 3.44
N SER A 162 6.41 13.94 3.48
CA SER A 162 7.82 14.34 3.43
C SER A 162 8.07 15.58 4.27
N SER A 163 9.33 15.78 4.64
CA SER A 163 9.84 17.02 5.24
C SER A 163 11.15 17.40 4.55
N ARG A 164 11.57 18.66 4.69
CA ARG A 164 12.85 19.11 4.13
C ARG A 164 14.00 18.50 4.93
N GLU A 165 14.89 17.79 4.26
CA GLU A 165 16.07 17.17 4.89
C GLU A 165 16.93 18.19 5.65
N SER A 166 17.06 19.42 5.13
CA SER A 166 17.80 20.50 5.78
C SER A 166 17.23 20.94 7.14
N LEU A 167 15.99 20.56 7.46
CA LEU A 167 15.33 20.84 8.74
C LEU A 167 15.38 19.63 9.67
N ALA A 168 15.75 18.44 9.18
CA ALA A 168 15.80 17.23 9.97
C ALA A 168 16.98 17.30 10.95
N PRO A 169 16.76 17.05 12.26
CA PRO A 169 17.87 16.82 13.17
C PRO A 169 18.73 15.66 12.66
N ALA A 170 20.06 15.85 12.64
CA ALA A 170 20.98 14.85 12.07
C ALA A 170 20.81 13.45 12.70
N ALA A 171 20.49 13.39 14.00
CA ALA A 171 20.21 12.14 14.69
C ALA A 171 18.91 11.46 14.19
N VAL A 172 17.85 12.23 13.91
CA VAL A 172 16.59 11.71 13.36
C VAL A 172 16.81 11.19 11.95
N ALA A 173 17.52 11.94 11.10
CA ALA A 173 17.88 11.49 9.75
C ALA A 173 18.68 10.18 9.79
N ALA A 174 19.73 10.10 10.62
CA ALA A 174 20.53 8.90 10.78
C ALA A 174 19.70 7.71 11.29
N PHE A 175 18.79 7.94 12.25
CA PHE A 175 17.89 6.91 12.75
C PHE A 175 16.99 6.36 11.63
N LEU A 176 16.32 7.24 10.88
CA LEU A 176 15.45 6.82 9.77
C LEU A 176 16.22 6.04 8.70
N CYS A 177 17.38 6.52 8.28
CA CYS A 177 18.23 5.81 7.32
C CYS A 177 18.61 4.41 7.81
N ASN A 178 19.02 4.27 9.07
CA ASN A 178 19.38 2.98 9.66
C ASN A 178 18.16 2.05 9.79
N SER A 179 16.99 2.59 10.12
CA SER A 179 15.76 1.81 10.22
C SER A 179 15.31 1.28 8.86
N TYR A 180 15.34 2.10 7.81
CA TYR A 180 14.98 1.65 6.47
C TYR A 180 16.01 0.69 5.87
N ALA A 181 17.30 0.87 6.17
CA ALA A 181 18.34 -0.07 5.74
C ALA A 181 18.17 -1.48 6.34
N GLN A 182 17.54 -1.62 7.51
CA GLN A 182 17.23 -2.92 8.10
C GLN A 182 16.08 -3.63 7.39
N GLN A 183 15.19 -2.88 6.73
CA GLN A 183 14.03 -3.44 6.03
C GLN A 183 14.39 -4.01 4.64
N THR A 184 15.62 -3.77 4.16
CA THR A 184 16.05 -4.13 2.79
C THR A 184 16.87 -5.42 2.70
N PHE A 185 16.98 -6.23 3.76
CA PHE A 185 17.81 -7.45 3.72
C PHE A 185 17.19 -8.58 4.54
N ASP A 186 16.49 -9.50 3.87
CA ASP A 186 16.32 -10.89 4.30
C ASP A 186 15.94 -11.73 3.06
N ASP A 187 16.95 -12.12 2.27
CA ASP A 187 16.94 -13.25 1.34
C ASP A 187 18.06 -14.23 1.71
#